data_AF-A0A5B6WB14-F1
#
_entry.id   AF-A0A5B6WB14-F1
#
_cell.length_a   1.000
_cell.length_b   1.000
_cell.length_c   1.000
_cell.angle_alpha   90.00
_cell.angle_beta   90.00
_cell.angle_gamma   90.00
#
_symmetry.space_group_name_H-M   'P 1'
#
loop_
_entity.id
_entity.type
_entity.pdbx_description
1 polymer ?
#
loop_
_entity_poly.entity_id
_entity_poly.type
_entity_poly.pdbx_seq_one_letter_code
_entity_poly.pdbx_strand_id
1 'polypeptide(L)'
;MAAINPAVAAPYSMGVHRNTATKSHKAMPAANPAVKYGRAASILSTPTQTQSPLLRRNSVPSRSSDTRIMAANPEVLSSSSSSNLMGAQFVTQCQFLNLYGQDLKLEGHFYWHGLGDPPETIAQNQSGSEFLHSGDSVGSVGAVSYLVGDKVRWIIAWSNSGEDPLKLNKVYSEINEVSGGEIDWRSIKESLDPQVSKYTAINNKYGYSANLMIDPTSNGPTMTATFKW
;
A
#
# COMPACT_ATOMS: atom_id res chain seq x y z
N MET A 1 51.60 25.75 -41.13
CA MET A 1 51.13 25.84 -42.53
C MET A 1 50.55 24.48 -42.88
N ALA A 2 49.34 24.26 -43.38
CA ALA A 2 48.18 25.10 -43.68
C ALA A 2 46.94 24.18 -43.56
N ALA A 3 45.81 24.76 -43.15
CA ALA A 3 44.50 24.13 -43.03
C ALA A 3 43.82 23.99 -44.40
N ILE A 4 42.99 22.96 -44.62
CA ILE A 4 41.82 23.06 -45.51
C ILE A 4 40.71 22.10 -45.05
N ASN A 5 39.62 22.68 -44.58
CA ASN A 5 38.26 22.13 -44.62
C ASN A 5 37.59 22.78 -45.85
N PRO A 6 36.68 22.11 -46.55
CA PRO A 6 35.41 22.81 -46.82
C PRO A 6 34.18 21.91 -46.71
N ALA A 7 33.08 22.60 -46.42
CA ALA A 7 31.76 22.08 -46.10
C ALA A 7 30.81 22.06 -47.32
N VAL A 8 29.61 21.53 -47.04
CA VAL A 8 28.28 21.81 -47.66
C VAL A 8 27.89 21.03 -48.92
N ALA A 9 26.82 20.23 -48.78
CA ALA A 9 25.60 20.34 -49.60
C ALA A 9 24.42 19.56 -48.97
N ALA A 10 23.37 20.28 -48.57
CA ALA A 10 21.98 19.79 -48.57
C ALA A 10 21.34 20.23 -49.90
N PRO A 11 20.38 19.47 -50.49
CA PRO A 11 18.94 19.79 -50.32
C PRO A 11 18.08 18.49 -50.27
N TYR A 12 16.83 18.41 -49.82
CA TYR A 12 15.62 19.13 -50.20
C TYR A 12 14.53 18.98 -49.10
N SER A 13 13.77 20.06 -48.89
CA SER A 13 12.49 20.09 -48.17
C SER A 13 11.36 20.00 -49.19
N MET A 14 10.37 19.12 -48.99
CA MET A 14 8.97 19.28 -49.41
C MET A 14 8.10 18.27 -48.66
N GLY A 15 7.02 18.71 -48.00
CA GLY A 15 5.97 17.78 -47.54
C GLY A 15 5.15 18.20 -46.32
N VAL A 16 4.53 19.38 -46.36
CA VAL A 16 3.46 19.78 -45.44
C VAL A 16 2.22 18.92 -45.71
N HIS A 17 1.70 18.22 -44.71
CA HIS A 17 0.28 17.89 -44.67
C HIS A 17 -0.32 18.22 -43.30
N ARG A 18 -1.01 19.37 -43.29
CA ARG A 18 -2.08 19.72 -42.36
C ARG A 18 -3.19 18.68 -42.48
N ASN A 19 -3.74 18.23 -41.36
CA ASN A 19 -5.15 17.85 -41.30
C ASN A 19 -5.81 18.63 -40.17
N THR A 20 -6.65 19.56 -40.59
CA THR A 20 -7.53 20.39 -39.79
C THR A 20 -8.76 19.63 -39.32
N ALA A 21 -9.24 20.02 -38.15
CA ALA A 21 -10.41 19.60 -37.42
C ALA A 21 -11.70 19.32 -38.22
N THR A 22 -12.48 18.38 -37.69
CA THR A 22 -13.95 18.46 -37.70
C THR A 22 -14.47 18.40 -36.27
N LYS A 23 -14.87 19.58 -35.77
CA LYS A 23 -15.85 19.75 -34.68
C LYS A 23 -17.20 19.20 -35.15
N SER A 24 -17.86 18.40 -34.31
CA SER A 24 -19.33 18.30 -34.33
C SER A 24 -19.85 18.72 -32.96
N HIS A 25 -20.62 19.80 -32.93
CA HIS A 25 -21.42 20.25 -31.79
C HIS A 25 -22.91 20.20 -32.20
N LYS A 26 -23.74 20.03 -31.16
CA LYS A 26 -25.23 20.05 -31.07
C LYS A 26 -25.88 18.67 -31.10
N ALA A 27 -26.86 18.35 -30.25
CA ALA A 27 -27.78 19.20 -29.50
C ALA A 27 -28.19 18.57 -28.14
N MET A 28 -28.41 19.43 -27.13
CA MET A 28 -29.35 19.16 -26.04
C MET A 28 -30.78 19.45 -26.54
N PRO A 29 -31.78 18.77 -25.97
CA PRO A 29 -32.97 19.49 -25.50
C PRO A 29 -33.22 19.29 -24.01
N ALA A 30 -33.53 20.41 -23.35
CA ALA A 30 -34.02 20.49 -21.98
C ALA A 30 -35.49 20.06 -21.89
N ALA A 31 -35.91 19.52 -20.72
CA ALA A 31 -37.08 19.95 -19.94
C ALA A 31 -37.47 18.91 -18.87
N ASN A 32 -37.56 19.38 -17.63
CA ASN A 32 -38.23 18.76 -16.47
C ASN A 32 -39.77 18.87 -16.66
N PRO A 33 -40.63 17.97 -16.10
CA PRO A 33 -41.24 18.33 -14.81
C PRO A 33 -41.68 17.17 -13.88
N ALA A 34 -41.97 17.57 -12.63
CA ALA A 34 -42.94 17.01 -11.66
C ALA A 34 -42.54 15.76 -10.84
N VAL A 35 -42.13 15.91 -9.57
CA VAL A 35 -42.96 15.97 -8.33
C VAL A 35 -43.53 14.62 -7.88
N LYS A 36 -43.11 14.18 -6.67
CA LYS A 36 -44.02 13.79 -5.59
C LYS A 36 -43.35 13.98 -4.24
N TYR A 37 -43.80 15.02 -3.52
CA TYR A 37 -43.62 15.16 -2.08
C TYR A 37 -44.56 14.18 -1.37
N GLY A 38 -44.00 13.31 -0.52
CA GLY A 38 -44.74 12.56 0.50
C GLY A 38 -44.26 13.03 1.87
N ARG A 39 -45.16 13.65 2.63
CA ARG A 39 -44.95 14.29 3.92
C ARG A 39 -45.32 13.34 5.07
N ALA A 40 -44.66 13.55 6.20
CA ALA A 40 -45.03 13.18 7.59
C ALA A 40 -44.76 11.71 8.00
N ALA A 41 -44.29 11.40 9.21
CA ALA A 41 -44.34 12.16 10.46
C ALA A 41 -43.13 11.86 11.37
N SER A 42 -42.74 12.89 12.12
CA SER A 42 -41.90 12.81 13.32
C SER A 42 -42.55 11.94 14.40
N ILE A 43 -41.75 11.16 15.13
CA ILE A 43 -41.84 11.17 16.60
C ILE A 43 -40.50 10.77 17.22
N LEU A 44 -40.05 11.74 18.03
CA LEU A 44 -38.97 11.73 18.99
C LEU A 44 -39.33 10.79 20.16
N SER A 45 -38.43 9.91 20.58
CA SER A 45 -38.51 9.24 21.89
C SER A 45 -37.11 8.95 22.44
N THR A 46 -36.71 9.76 23.42
CA THR A 46 -35.55 9.60 24.33
C THR A 46 -35.84 8.57 25.45
N PRO A 47 -34.83 8.13 26.23
CA PRO A 47 -34.81 6.81 26.88
C PRO A 47 -35.40 6.83 28.30
N THR A 48 -35.98 5.70 28.72
CA THR A 48 -36.41 5.49 30.12
C THR A 48 -35.46 4.56 30.83
N GLN A 49 -34.73 5.14 31.79
CA GLN A 49 -33.93 4.49 32.82
C GLN A 49 -34.87 4.05 33.95
N THR A 50 -34.91 2.76 34.28
CA THR A 50 -35.72 2.24 35.39
C THR A 50 -34.84 1.55 36.42
N GLN A 51 -34.56 2.31 37.48
CA GLN A 51 -34.61 1.99 38.91
C GLN A 51 -34.09 0.63 39.43
N SER A 52 -33.07 0.74 40.27
CA SER A 52 -32.62 -0.23 41.27
C SER A 52 -33.68 -0.50 42.37
N PRO A 53 -33.64 -1.67 43.04
CA PRO A 53 -34.10 -1.79 44.42
C PRO A 53 -32.95 -1.97 45.43
N LEU A 54 -33.19 -1.38 46.60
CA LEU A 54 -32.34 -1.24 47.76
C LEU A 54 -32.16 -2.54 48.58
N LEU A 55 -30.92 -2.71 49.06
CA LEU A 55 -30.49 -3.23 50.36
C LEU A 55 -31.47 -4.09 51.20
N ARG A 56 -31.10 -5.36 51.42
CA ARG A 56 -31.29 -6.04 52.71
C ARG A 56 -29.97 -6.64 53.20
N ARG A 57 -29.47 -6.09 54.32
CA ARG A 57 -28.47 -6.71 55.19
C ARG A 57 -29.17 -7.79 56.03
N ASN A 58 -28.54 -8.96 56.14
CA ASN A 58 -28.51 -9.77 57.35
C ASN A 58 -27.15 -10.46 57.42
N SER A 59 -26.35 -10.08 58.42
CA SER A 59 -25.21 -10.84 58.97
C SER A 59 -25.81 -12.00 59.80
N VAL A 60 -25.23 -13.20 60.00
CA VAL A 60 -23.90 -13.59 60.53
C VAL A 60 -23.63 -15.11 60.19
N PRO A 61 -22.58 -15.81 60.69
CA PRO A 61 -21.51 -16.40 59.88
C PRO A 61 -21.48 -17.95 59.86
N SER A 62 -20.75 -18.56 58.92
CA SER A 62 -20.21 -19.91 59.15
C SER A 62 -18.92 -20.17 58.39
N ARG A 63 -18.06 -20.94 59.05
CA ARG A 63 -16.67 -21.34 58.78
C ARG A 63 -16.48 -22.10 57.45
N SER A 64 -15.26 -21.95 56.90
CA SER A 64 -14.48 -22.94 56.13
C SER A 64 -15.09 -23.37 54.79
N SER A 65 -14.42 -23.25 53.64
CA SER A 65 -13.05 -23.66 53.32
C SER A 65 -12.63 -23.06 51.97
N ASP A 66 -11.31 -22.89 51.85
CA ASP A 66 -10.50 -22.83 50.62
C ASP A 66 -11.25 -22.97 49.29
N THR A 67 -11.30 -21.88 48.52
CA THR A 67 -11.32 -21.96 47.07
C THR A 67 -10.63 -20.71 46.53
N ARG A 68 -9.37 -20.86 46.12
CA ARG A 68 -8.69 -19.86 45.29
C ARG A 68 -9.48 -19.72 44.00
N ILE A 69 -10.29 -18.68 43.86
CA ILE A 69 -10.81 -18.27 42.55
C ILE A 69 -9.61 -17.66 41.82
N MET A 70 -8.94 -18.48 41.02
CA MET A 70 -8.05 -18.00 39.96
C MET A 70 -8.90 -17.10 39.07
N ALA A 71 -8.70 -15.78 39.17
CA ALA A 71 -9.23 -14.87 38.17
C ALA A 71 -8.61 -15.30 36.83
N ALA A 72 -9.45 -15.85 35.95
CA ALA A 72 -9.07 -16.06 34.56
C ALA A 72 -8.65 -14.68 34.01
N ASN A 73 -7.38 -14.55 33.65
CA ASN A 73 -6.87 -13.45 32.87
C ASN A 73 -7.68 -13.44 31.56
N PRO A 74 -8.53 -12.44 31.28
CA PRO A 74 -9.09 -12.36 29.94
C PRO A 74 -7.90 -12.06 29.02
N GLU A 75 -7.60 -12.99 28.12
CA GLU A 75 -6.77 -12.72 26.96
C GLU A 75 -7.23 -11.40 26.37
N VAL A 76 -6.35 -10.40 26.42
CA VAL A 76 -6.52 -9.19 25.62
C VAL A 76 -6.28 -9.62 24.18
N LEU A 77 -7.30 -10.23 23.57
CA LEU A 77 -7.50 -10.16 22.14
C LEU A 77 -7.75 -8.68 21.85
N SER A 78 -6.68 -7.95 21.60
CA SER A 78 -6.73 -6.60 21.05
C SER A 78 -7.29 -6.70 19.64
N SER A 79 -8.60 -6.86 19.53
CA SER A 79 -9.35 -6.42 18.38
C SER A 79 -9.16 -4.91 18.32
N SER A 80 -8.29 -4.46 17.41
CA SER A 80 -8.10 -3.05 17.10
C SER A 80 -9.42 -2.51 16.58
N SER A 81 -10.19 -1.97 17.52
CA SER A 81 -11.43 -1.25 17.30
C SER A 81 -11.10 -0.01 16.50
N SER A 82 -11.77 0.15 15.37
CA SER A 82 -11.72 1.30 14.48
C SER A 82 -12.26 2.55 15.18
N SER A 83 -11.41 3.24 15.94
CA SER A 83 -11.70 4.61 16.40
C SER A 83 -11.22 5.61 15.36
N ASN A 84 -12.09 5.93 14.40
CA ASN A 84 -12.01 7.18 13.67
C ASN A 84 -12.19 8.35 14.66
N LEU A 85 -11.13 9.14 14.87
CA LEU A 85 -11.09 10.60 15.13
C LEU A 85 -9.76 11.02 15.81
N MET A 86 -8.64 10.83 15.12
CA MET A 86 -7.40 11.62 15.21
C MET A 86 -6.40 11.02 14.22
N GLY A 87 -6.24 11.64 13.04
CA GLY A 87 -5.27 11.26 11.99
C GLY A 87 -5.38 9.80 11.54
N ALA A 88 -5.99 9.53 10.38
CA ALA A 88 -5.94 8.18 9.81
C ALA A 88 -4.48 7.74 9.69
N GLN A 89 -4.06 6.79 10.52
CA GLN A 89 -2.73 6.22 10.43
C GLN A 89 -2.74 5.25 9.27
N PHE A 90 -2.18 5.69 8.14
CA PHE A 90 -1.91 4.80 7.01
C PHE A 90 -0.78 3.87 7.42
N VAL A 91 -0.99 2.57 7.33
CA VAL A 91 0.04 1.58 7.64
C VAL A 91 0.12 0.59 6.51
N THR A 92 1.25 -0.09 6.32
CA THR A 92 1.34 -1.20 5.37
C THR A 92 2.04 -2.35 6.05
N GLN A 93 1.37 -3.50 6.14
CA GLN A 93 2.01 -4.74 6.56
C GLN A 93 2.75 -5.32 5.35
N CYS A 94 4.08 -5.35 5.39
CA CYS A 94 4.89 -5.87 4.30
C CYS A 94 5.28 -7.32 4.61
N GLN A 95 4.97 -8.24 3.69
CA GLN A 95 5.27 -9.66 3.82
C GLN A 95 6.08 -10.15 2.62
N PHE A 96 7.26 -10.70 2.91
CA PHE A 96 8.21 -11.18 1.93
C PHE A 96 8.31 -12.69 1.98
N LEU A 97 8.12 -13.34 0.83
CA LEU A 97 8.28 -14.76 0.67
C LEU A 97 9.42 -15.04 -0.30
N ASN A 98 10.45 -15.72 0.20
CA ASN A 98 11.57 -16.16 -0.60
C ASN A 98 11.43 -17.65 -0.94
N LEU A 99 11.15 -17.94 -2.22
CA LEU A 99 11.15 -19.30 -2.77
C LEU A 99 12.45 -19.61 -3.54
N TYR A 100 13.43 -18.69 -3.51
CA TYR A 100 14.77 -18.95 -3.97
C TYR A 100 15.55 -19.70 -2.89
N GLY A 101 16.38 -20.66 -3.31
CA GLY A 101 17.10 -21.59 -2.43
C GLY A 101 18.31 -20.98 -1.71
N GLN A 102 18.36 -19.67 -1.54
CA GLN A 102 19.34 -18.97 -0.71
C GLN A 102 18.70 -17.73 -0.10
N ASP A 103 19.27 -17.27 1.01
CA ASP A 103 18.83 -16.05 1.68
C ASP A 103 19.00 -14.82 0.78
N LEU A 104 18.03 -13.91 0.83
CA LEU A 104 18.16 -12.58 0.25
C LEU A 104 18.63 -11.60 1.31
N LYS A 105 19.58 -10.73 0.99
CA LYS A 105 20.15 -9.76 1.94
C LYS A 105 19.71 -8.35 1.61
N LEU A 106 19.28 -7.59 2.61
CA LEU A 106 18.89 -6.19 2.42
C LEU A 106 20.09 -5.40 1.90
N GLU A 107 19.90 -4.72 0.77
CA GLU A 107 20.89 -3.85 0.15
C GLU A 107 20.67 -2.39 0.55
N GLY A 108 19.40 -1.99 0.61
CA GLY A 108 19.01 -0.62 0.91
C GLY A 108 17.50 -0.45 0.92
N HIS A 109 17.07 0.70 1.41
CA HIS A 109 15.67 1.11 1.44
C HIS A 109 15.58 2.61 1.21
N PHE A 110 14.41 3.07 0.77
CA PHE A 110 14.11 4.48 0.61
C PHE A 110 12.65 4.73 0.96
N TYR A 111 12.42 5.61 1.93
CA TYR A 111 11.07 5.98 2.36
C TYR A 111 10.77 7.39 1.89
N TRP A 112 9.77 7.51 1.01
CA TRP A 112 9.26 8.82 0.60
C TRP A 112 8.32 9.40 1.65
N HIS A 113 7.52 8.53 2.28
CA HIS A 113 6.55 8.87 3.33
C HIS A 113 6.44 7.74 4.33
N GLY A 114 6.47 8.08 5.62
CA GLY A 114 6.48 7.10 6.71
C GLY A 114 7.86 6.55 7.07
N LEU A 115 7.86 5.50 7.89
CA LEU A 115 9.05 4.83 8.41
C LEU A 115 8.78 3.36 8.75
N GLY A 116 9.83 2.56 8.78
CA GLY A 116 9.79 1.17 9.23
C GLY A 116 11.19 0.56 9.26
N ASP A 117 11.27 -0.67 9.73
CA ASP A 117 12.54 -1.40 9.85
C ASP A 117 12.42 -2.69 9.02
N PRO A 118 12.90 -2.71 7.77
CA PRO A 118 12.78 -3.88 6.91
C PRO A 118 13.76 -4.96 7.39
N PRO A 119 13.41 -6.25 7.25
CA PRO A 119 14.28 -7.32 7.71
C PRO A 119 15.61 -7.31 6.94
N GLU A 120 16.74 -7.40 7.64
CA GLU A 120 18.07 -7.45 7.00
C GLU A 120 18.26 -8.69 6.11
N THR A 121 17.48 -9.76 6.37
CA THR A 121 17.53 -11.02 5.64
C THR A 121 16.13 -11.56 5.41
N ILE A 122 15.84 -11.99 4.19
CA ILE A 122 14.67 -12.83 3.89
C ILE A 122 15.17 -14.27 3.76
N ALA A 123 14.91 -15.07 4.79
CA ALA A 123 15.40 -16.44 4.87
C ALA A 123 14.83 -17.32 3.75
N GLN A 124 15.64 -18.23 3.24
CA GLN A 124 15.14 -19.38 2.49
C GLN A 124 14.39 -20.30 3.47
N ASN A 125 13.10 -20.60 3.27
CA ASN A 125 12.31 -21.66 3.98
C ASN A 125 10.79 -21.41 4.07
N GLN A 126 10.17 -20.67 3.16
CA GLN A 126 8.71 -20.42 3.12
C GLN A 126 8.10 -19.71 4.34
N SER A 127 8.90 -19.47 5.39
CA SER A 127 8.49 -18.69 6.56
C SER A 127 8.72 -17.24 6.18
N GLY A 128 7.65 -16.57 5.74
CA GLY A 128 7.75 -15.20 5.24
C GLY A 128 8.39 -14.27 6.26
N SER A 129 9.22 -13.35 5.81
CA SER A 129 9.73 -12.25 6.64
C SER A 129 8.75 -11.09 6.56
N GLU A 130 8.53 -10.39 7.66
CA GLU A 130 7.56 -9.31 7.70
C GLU A 130 8.05 -8.11 8.49
N PHE A 131 7.50 -6.94 8.14
CA PHE A 131 7.62 -5.74 8.97
C PHE A 131 6.42 -4.82 8.72
N LEU A 132 6.17 -3.94 9.69
CA LEU A 132 5.15 -2.91 9.59
C LEU A 132 5.80 -1.60 9.14
N HIS A 133 5.31 -1.04 8.04
CA HIS A 133 5.67 0.31 7.61
C HIS A 133 4.59 1.31 8.05
N SER A 134 4.95 2.19 8.97
CA SER A 134 4.05 3.20 9.53
C SER A 134 4.08 4.44 8.64
N GLY A 135 2.92 4.85 8.14
CA GLY A 135 2.77 6.06 7.34
C GLY A 135 2.76 7.34 8.17
N ASP A 136 3.08 8.45 7.50
CA ASP A 136 2.93 9.79 8.03
C ASP A 136 1.57 10.40 7.59
N SER A 137 1.43 11.73 7.64
CA SER A 137 0.21 12.42 7.19
C SER A 137 -0.07 12.29 5.69
N VAL A 138 0.92 11.90 4.90
CA VAL A 138 0.83 11.70 3.44
C VAL A 138 0.57 10.24 3.11
N GLY A 139 1.10 9.31 3.91
CA GLY A 139 0.81 7.89 3.81
C GLY A 139 2.01 7.01 4.11
N SER A 140 1.90 5.74 3.73
CA SER A 140 2.97 4.73 3.78
C SER A 140 3.48 4.48 2.36
N VAL A 141 4.62 5.08 2.00
CA VAL A 141 5.18 5.02 0.64
C VAL A 141 6.68 4.79 0.72
N GLY A 142 7.13 3.63 0.24
CA GLY A 142 8.52 3.20 0.40
C GLY A 142 8.95 2.14 -0.59
N ALA A 143 10.25 1.90 -0.61
CA ALA A 143 10.88 0.83 -1.37
C ALA A 143 12.02 0.17 -0.60
N VAL A 144 12.26 -1.09 -0.90
CA VAL A 144 13.39 -1.89 -0.40
C VAL A 144 14.05 -2.60 -1.57
N SER A 145 15.36 -2.81 -1.46
CA SER A 145 16.16 -3.61 -2.38
C SER A 145 16.82 -4.76 -1.63
N TYR A 146 16.73 -5.97 -2.18
CA TYR A 146 17.42 -7.15 -1.66
C TYR A 146 18.37 -7.72 -2.71
N LEU A 147 19.58 -8.07 -2.29
CA LEU A 147 20.55 -8.82 -3.07
C LEU A 147 20.14 -10.28 -3.19
N VAL A 148 20.21 -10.80 -4.43
CA VAL A 148 20.04 -12.19 -4.81
C VAL A 148 21.42 -12.70 -5.23
N GLY A 149 22.14 -13.28 -4.28
CA GLY A 149 23.59 -13.47 -4.40
C GLY A 149 24.31 -12.12 -4.60
N ASP A 150 25.38 -12.10 -5.41
CA ASP A 150 26.20 -10.88 -5.59
C ASP A 150 25.92 -10.11 -6.89
N LYS A 151 24.99 -10.61 -7.72
CA LYS A 151 24.87 -10.16 -9.13
C LYS A 151 23.54 -9.50 -9.45
N VAL A 152 22.50 -9.87 -8.73
CA VAL A 152 21.12 -9.43 -9.00
C VAL A 152 20.59 -8.76 -7.75
N ARG A 153 19.83 -7.70 -7.94
CA ARG A 153 19.00 -7.12 -6.90
C ARG A 153 17.53 -7.21 -7.28
N TRP A 154 16.70 -7.34 -6.26
CA TRP A 154 15.25 -7.35 -6.36
C TRP A 154 14.70 -6.14 -5.61
N ILE A 155 14.01 -5.28 -6.35
CA ILE A 155 13.41 -4.04 -5.85
C ILE A 155 11.92 -4.27 -5.65
N ILE A 156 11.41 -3.81 -4.51
CA ILE A 156 10.02 -3.90 -4.09
C ILE A 156 9.60 -2.53 -3.62
N ALA A 157 8.56 -1.95 -4.21
CA ALA A 157 8.03 -0.66 -3.81
C ALA A 157 6.51 -0.73 -3.62
N TRP A 158 6.00 0.09 -2.71
CA TRP A 158 4.58 0.17 -2.39
C TRP A 158 4.14 1.62 -2.15
N SER A 159 2.85 1.85 -2.34
CA SER A 159 2.18 3.09 -2.00
C SER A 159 0.82 2.81 -1.38
N ASN A 160 0.64 3.19 -0.12
CA ASN A 160 -0.64 3.37 0.55
C ASN A 160 -0.76 4.86 0.90
N SER A 161 -1.32 5.64 -0.03
CA SER A 161 -1.35 7.11 0.08
C SER A 161 -2.64 7.57 0.74
N GLY A 162 -2.49 8.49 1.70
CA GLY A 162 -3.59 9.15 2.39
C GLY A 162 -4.06 10.47 1.80
N GLU A 163 -3.37 10.97 0.77
CA GLU A 163 -3.65 12.29 0.19
C GLU A 163 -4.97 12.34 -0.57
N ASP A 164 -5.35 11.22 -1.21
CA ASP A 164 -6.55 11.12 -2.02
C ASP A 164 -7.22 9.77 -1.74
N PRO A 165 -8.40 9.74 -1.10
CA PRO A 165 -9.11 8.51 -0.78
C PRO A 165 -9.60 7.73 -2.01
N LEU A 166 -9.52 8.32 -3.21
CA LEU A 166 -9.80 7.64 -4.47
C LEU A 166 -8.54 7.03 -5.10
N LYS A 167 -7.34 7.37 -4.63
CA LYS A 167 -6.11 6.71 -5.07
C LYS A 167 -6.05 5.32 -4.49
N LEU A 168 -6.01 4.34 -5.38
CA LEU A 168 -5.79 2.95 -5.00
C LEU A 168 -4.36 2.75 -4.47
N ASN A 169 -4.19 1.76 -3.60
CA ASN A 169 -2.89 1.26 -3.19
C ASN A 169 -2.19 0.57 -4.35
N LYS A 170 -0.86 0.70 -4.39
CA LYS A 170 -0.06 0.31 -5.55
C LYS A 170 1.21 -0.40 -5.16
N VAL A 171 1.71 -1.21 -6.07
CA VAL A 171 2.97 -1.93 -5.94
C VAL A 171 3.76 -1.86 -7.23
N TYR A 172 5.08 -1.90 -7.09
CA TYR A 172 6.02 -1.96 -8.20
C TYR A 172 7.17 -2.89 -7.85
N SER A 173 7.69 -3.61 -8.84
CA SER A 173 8.88 -4.44 -8.64
C SER A 173 9.77 -4.45 -9.87
N GLU A 174 11.07 -4.59 -9.63
CA GLU A 174 12.08 -4.75 -10.68
C GLU A 174 13.12 -5.78 -10.23
N ILE A 175 13.68 -6.51 -11.18
CA ILE A 175 14.81 -7.43 -10.94
C ILE A 175 15.90 -7.12 -11.95
N ASN A 176 16.98 -6.49 -11.51
CA ASN A 176 18.06 -6.02 -12.37
C ASN A 176 19.44 -6.42 -11.82
N GLU A 177 20.47 -6.22 -12.64
CA GLU A 177 21.85 -6.53 -12.27
C GLU A 177 22.45 -5.42 -11.41
N VAL A 178 23.20 -5.80 -10.38
CA VAL A 178 23.88 -4.85 -9.48
C VAL A 178 24.91 -3.99 -10.25
N SER A 179 25.52 -4.54 -11.30
CA SER A 179 26.44 -3.81 -12.19
C SER A 179 25.76 -2.76 -13.08
N GLY A 180 24.43 -2.70 -13.08
CA GLY A 180 23.63 -1.75 -13.87
C GLY A 180 23.66 -0.31 -13.36
N GLY A 181 24.24 -0.05 -12.18
CA GLY A 181 24.36 1.28 -11.58
C GLY A 181 23.66 1.41 -10.23
N GLU A 182 23.58 2.65 -9.74
CA GLU A 182 22.82 2.98 -8.53
C GLU A 182 21.32 2.83 -8.77
N ILE A 183 20.57 2.63 -7.68
CA ILE A 183 19.11 2.52 -7.75
C ILE A 183 18.52 3.91 -7.97
N ASP A 184 17.83 4.11 -9.09
CA ASP A 184 17.08 5.34 -9.36
C ASP A 184 15.75 5.34 -8.60
N TRP A 185 15.81 5.76 -7.33
CA TRP A 185 14.65 5.90 -6.46
C TRP A 185 13.60 6.86 -7.04
N ARG A 186 14.00 7.88 -7.81
CA ARG A 186 13.02 8.81 -8.40
C ARG A 186 12.18 8.10 -9.46
N SER A 187 12.81 7.37 -10.37
CA SER A 187 12.11 6.60 -11.41
C SER A 187 11.21 5.52 -10.81
N ILE A 188 11.62 4.88 -9.71
CA ILE A 188 10.79 3.91 -8.99
C ILE A 188 9.55 4.58 -8.40
N LYS A 189 9.69 5.77 -7.81
CA LYS A 189 8.55 6.53 -7.28
C LYS A 189 7.55 6.89 -8.38
N GLU A 190 8.02 7.35 -9.52
CA GLU A 190 7.18 7.68 -10.69
C GLU A 190 6.51 6.42 -11.26
N SER A 191 7.16 5.26 -11.17
CA SER A 191 6.59 3.97 -11.57
C SER A 191 5.49 3.46 -10.63
N LEU A 192 5.31 4.08 -9.45
CA LEU A 192 4.14 3.89 -8.60
C LEU A 192 2.96 4.79 -9.01
N ASP A 193 3.03 5.58 -10.08
CA ASP A 193 1.87 6.35 -10.57
C ASP A 193 0.77 5.52 -11.27
N PRO A 194 1.04 4.46 -12.04
CA PRO A 194 0.00 3.64 -12.64
C PRO A 194 -0.85 2.93 -11.56
N GLN A 195 -2.17 2.87 -11.75
CA GLN A 195 -3.09 2.25 -10.79
C GLN A 195 -3.05 0.71 -10.86
N VAL A 196 -1.94 0.09 -10.44
CA VAL A 196 -1.81 -1.38 -10.42
C VAL A 196 -1.62 -1.89 -9.00
N SER A 197 -2.53 -2.76 -8.57
CA SER A 197 -2.51 -3.42 -7.26
C SER A 197 -1.76 -4.76 -7.26
N LYS A 198 -1.29 -5.19 -8.45
CA LYS A 198 -0.50 -6.41 -8.65
C LYS A 198 0.59 -6.14 -9.65
N TYR A 199 1.78 -6.68 -9.43
CA TYR A 199 2.90 -6.48 -10.34
C TYR A 199 3.72 -7.77 -10.46
N THR A 200 4.22 -8.05 -11.67
CA THR A 200 5.14 -9.16 -11.91
C THR A 200 6.42 -8.62 -12.52
N ALA A 201 7.55 -8.89 -11.87
CA ALA A 201 8.88 -8.59 -12.39
C ALA A 201 9.54 -9.86 -12.89
N ILE A 202 10.30 -9.77 -13.99
CA ILE A 202 10.96 -10.91 -14.62
C ILE A 202 12.38 -10.49 -15.03
N ASN A 203 13.36 -11.32 -14.68
CA ASN A 203 14.72 -11.23 -15.20
C ASN A 203 15.03 -12.50 -16.02
N ASN A 204 14.84 -12.42 -17.34
CA ASN A 204 15.03 -13.57 -18.22
C ASN A 204 16.48 -14.06 -18.29
N LYS A 205 17.47 -13.21 -17.96
CA LYS A 205 18.89 -13.56 -18.03
C LYS A 205 19.27 -14.61 -16.98
N TYR A 206 18.67 -14.53 -15.79
CA TYR A 206 18.94 -15.44 -14.69
C TYR A 206 17.73 -16.34 -14.31
N GLY A 207 16.61 -16.22 -15.01
CA GLY A 207 15.40 -17.00 -14.79
C GLY A 207 14.47 -16.45 -13.68
N TYR A 208 14.93 -15.47 -12.91
CA TYR A 208 14.18 -14.98 -11.75
C TYR A 208 12.85 -14.32 -12.11
N SER A 209 11.88 -14.50 -11.22
CA SER A 209 10.61 -13.78 -11.27
C SER A 209 10.13 -13.38 -9.87
N ALA A 210 9.35 -12.31 -9.79
CA ALA A 210 8.73 -11.88 -8.55
C ALA A 210 7.28 -11.47 -8.78
N ASN A 211 6.42 -11.72 -7.79
CA ASN A 211 5.02 -11.30 -7.80
C ASN A 211 4.72 -10.48 -6.56
N LEU A 212 4.11 -9.32 -6.77
CA LEU A 212 3.66 -8.43 -5.72
C LEU A 212 2.14 -8.27 -5.79
N MET A 213 1.51 -8.18 -4.62
CA MET A 213 0.10 -7.82 -4.49
C MET A 213 -0.11 -6.89 -3.29
N ILE A 214 -1.08 -6.01 -3.40
CA ILE A 214 -1.59 -5.20 -2.30
C ILE A 214 -3.10 -5.08 -2.41
N ASP A 215 -3.81 -5.01 -1.28
CA ASP A 215 -5.23 -4.65 -1.30
C ASP A 215 -5.36 -3.21 -1.84
N PRO A 216 -6.13 -2.97 -2.91
CA PRO A 216 -6.17 -1.66 -3.56
C PRO A 216 -6.86 -0.55 -2.76
N THR A 217 -7.60 -0.86 -1.69
CA THR A 217 -8.54 0.11 -1.06
C THR A 217 -8.45 0.17 0.47
N SER A 218 -7.77 -0.76 1.12
CA SER A 218 -7.59 -0.74 2.57
C SER A 218 -6.67 0.40 3.00
N ASN A 219 -6.97 1.05 4.14
CA ASN A 219 -6.07 2.04 4.77
C ASN A 219 -4.91 1.38 5.53
N GLY A 220 -5.00 0.07 5.78
CA GLY A 220 -3.95 -0.76 6.38
C GLY A 220 -3.75 -2.04 5.57
N PRO A 221 -3.36 -1.96 4.28
CA PRO A 221 -3.26 -3.14 3.44
C PRO A 221 -2.07 -4.01 3.86
N THR A 222 -2.18 -5.29 3.54
CA THR A 222 -1.03 -6.18 3.48
C THR A 222 -0.48 -6.17 2.06
N MET A 223 0.80 -5.80 1.92
CA MET A 223 1.57 -5.96 0.70
C MET A 223 2.34 -7.28 0.78
N THR A 224 2.12 -8.16 -0.18
CA THR A 224 2.86 -9.42 -0.30
C THR A 224 3.81 -9.35 -1.49
N ALA A 225 5.02 -9.85 -1.31
CA ALA A 225 6.05 -9.91 -2.34
C ALA A 225 6.71 -11.30 -2.32
N THR A 226 6.63 -12.02 -3.42
CA THR A 226 7.17 -13.38 -3.55
C THR A 226 8.23 -13.44 -4.63
N PHE A 227 9.45 -13.87 -4.28
CA PHE A 227 10.57 -14.07 -5.20
C PHE A 227 10.76 -15.55 -5.56
N LYS A 228 11.07 -15.84 -6.82
CA LYS A 228 11.15 -17.19 -7.40
C LYS A 228 12.30 -17.30 -8.43
N TRP A 229 12.82 -18.51 -8.62
CA TRP A 229 13.67 -18.85 -9.77
C TRP A 229 12.84 -19.25 -10.99
#